data_AF-A0A1G3A133-F1
#
_entry.id   AF-A0A1G3A133-F1
#
_cell.length_a   1.000
_cell.length_b   1.000
_cell.length_c   1.000
_cell.angle_alpha   90.00
_cell.angle_beta   90.00
_cell.angle_gamma   90.00
#
_symmetry.space_group_name_H-M   'P 1'
#
loop_
_entity.id
_entity.type
_entity.pdbx_description
1 polymer ?
#
loop_
_entity_poly.entity_id
_entity_poly.type
_entity_poly.pdbx_seq_one_letter_code
_entity_poly.pdbx_strand_id
1 'polypeptide(L)'
;MRKGISEVTFPVDLHIPDLYVANKLYAPSYISLETALSHYALIPEVAMAAVSVTCRTTRRFQNRHGLFLYRTMKPEAFCGYHIENHNGYDIFMADPEKALTDYLYFHARRGGSSTWTNIVWRGKESGSWTNER
;
A
#
# COMPACT_ATOMS: atom_id res chain seq x y z
N MET A 1 -14.60 59.46 5.04
CA MET A 1 -14.64 58.35 4.07
C MET A 1 -14.09 57.11 4.75
N ARG A 2 -14.81 55.99 4.68
CA ARG A 2 -14.64 54.80 5.52
C ARG A 2 -13.38 53.99 5.16
N LYS A 3 -12.76 53.41 6.18
CA LYS A 3 -11.63 52.46 6.15
C LYS A 3 -11.92 51.30 5.19
N GLY A 4 -11.05 51.11 4.20
CA GLY A 4 -10.93 49.86 3.46
C GLY A 4 -10.14 48.86 4.30
N ILE A 5 -10.84 48.14 5.16
CA ILE A 5 -10.33 46.87 5.70
C ILE A 5 -10.27 45.90 4.53
N SER A 6 -9.07 45.59 4.05
CA SER A 6 -8.85 44.43 3.20
C SER A 6 -9.19 43.21 4.02
N GLU A 7 -10.38 42.67 3.79
CA GLU A 7 -10.81 41.39 4.31
C GLU A 7 -9.86 40.35 3.74
N VAL A 8 -8.82 40.01 4.50
CA VAL A 8 -7.97 38.86 4.19
C VAL A 8 -8.84 37.64 4.48
N THR A 9 -9.66 37.27 3.51
CA THR A 9 -10.34 35.98 3.51
C THR A 9 -9.26 34.92 3.43
N PHE A 10 -8.85 34.38 4.58
CA PHE A 10 -8.13 33.12 4.62
C PHE A 10 -9.05 32.08 3.96
N PRO A 11 -8.65 31.40 2.88
CA PRO A 11 -9.48 30.37 2.28
C PRO A 11 -9.75 29.32 3.35
N VAL A 12 -11.03 29.12 3.67
CA VAL A 12 -11.50 28.32 4.82
C VAL A 12 -11.31 26.82 4.57
N ASP A 13 -10.77 26.40 3.43
CA ASP A 13 -10.72 25.00 3.01
C ASP A 13 -9.30 24.55 2.66
N LEU A 14 -8.36 24.62 3.61
CA LEU A 14 -7.06 23.94 3.45
C LEU A 14 -7.24 22.42 3.67
N HIS A 15 -7.90 21.75 2.73
CA HIS A 15 -8.01 20.30 2.72
C HIS A 15 -6.67 19.71 2.29
N ILE A 16 -5.90 19.21 3.26
CA ILE A 16 -4.63 18.53 3.01
C ILE A 16 -4.95 17.14 2.43
N PRO A 17 -4.47 16.79 1.23
CA PRO A 17 -4.74 15.47 0.65
C PRO A 17 -4.19 14.34 1.53
N ASP A 18 -4.99 13.30 1.75
CA ASP A 18 -4.55 12.13 2.54
C ASP A 18 -3.30 11.48 1.94
N LEU A 19 -3.17 11.49 0.61
CA LEU A 19 -1.99 10.99 -0.10
C LEU A 19 -0.70 11.74 0.28
N TYR A 20 -0.82 13.07 0.46
CA TYR A 20 0.29 13.88 0.93
C TYR A 20 0.66 13.53 2.37
N VAL A 21 -0.35 13.38 3.25
CA VAL A 21 -0.14 12.96 4.63
C VAL A 21 0.55 11.60 4.69
N ALA A 22 0.13 10.63 3.87
CA ALA A 22 0.72 9.30 3.81
C ALA A 22 2.23 9.34 3.46
N ASN A 23 2.62 10.14 2.46
CA ASN A 23 4.01 10.28 2.07
C ASN A 23 4.88 10.92 3.15
N LYS A 24 4.34 11.93 3.87
CA LYS A 24 5.07 12.61 4.95
C LYS A 24 5.11 11.80 6.25
N LEU A 25 4.08 10.99 6.51
CA LEU A 25 3.96 10.21 7.74
C LEU A 25 5.02 9.11 7.86
N TYR A 26 5.46 8.51 6.74
CA TYR A 26 6.47 7.45 6.79
C TYR A 26 7.39 7.42 5.56
N ALA A 27 8.51 8.12 5.64
CA ALA A 27 9.52 8.18 4.57
C ALA A 27 10.68 7.18 4.75
N PRO A 28 11.28 6.68 3.65
CA PRO A 28 10.85 6.86 2.26
C PRO A 28 9.67 5.95 1.91
N SER A 29 8.66 6.51 1.24
CA SER A 29 7.53 5.77 0.67
C SER A 29 6.90 6.52 -0.51
N TYR A 30 6.15 5.79 -1.32
CA TYR A 30 5.32 6.32 -2.40
C TYR A 30 3.95 5.64 -2.39
N ILE A 31 2.91 6.32 -2.87
CA ILE A 31 1.54 5.79 -3.01
C ILE A 31 1.53 4.72 -4.10
N SER A 32 0.97 3.54 -3.81
CA SER A 32 0.91 2.41 -4.75
C SER A 32 -0.29 1.50 -4.45
N LEU A 33 -0.30 0.29 -5.03
CA LEU A 33 -1.28 -0.77 -4.78
C LEU A 33 -2.72 -0.32 -5.00
N GLU A 34 -3.64 -0.70 -4.10
CA GLU A 34 -5.06 -0.44 -4.23
C GLU A 34 -5.35 1.07 -4.36
N THR A 35 -4.58 1.92 -3.68
CA THR A 35 -4.74 3.39 -3.76
C THR A 35 -4.35 3.95 -5.12
N ALA A 36 -3.19 3.57 -5.66
CA ALA A 36 -2.77 4.05 -6.98
C ALA A 36 -3.63 3.46 -8.10
N LEU A 37 -4.02 2.18 -7.99
CA LEU A 37 -4.92 1.56 -8.96
C LEU A 37 -6.29 2.25 -9.00
N SER A 38 -6.83 2.62 -7.82
CA SER A 38 -8.06 3.39 -7.70
C SER A 38 -7.89 4.79 -8.27
N HIS A 39 -6.76 5.46 -8.00
CA HIS A 39 -6.42 6.78 -8.54
C HIS A 39 -6.43 6.82 -10.08
N TYR A 40 -5.89 5.77 -10.71
CA TYR A 40 -5.88 5.63 -12.17
C TYR A 40 -7.13 4.96 -12.75
N ALA A 41 -8.18 4.75 -11.94
CA ALA A 41 -9.41 4.06 -12.34
C ALA A 41 -9.19 2.66 -12.95
N LEU A 42 -8.11 1.97 -12.56
CA LEU A 42 -7.78 0.61 -13.00
C LEU A 42 -8.60 -0.46 -12.26
N ILE A 43 -9.10 -0.13 -11.06
CA ILE A 43 -10.05 -0.94 -10.31
C ILE A 43 -11.30 -0.10 -10.01
N PRO A 44 -12.50 -0.69 -10.05
CA PRO A 44 -13.73 0.04 -9.73
C PRO A 44 -13.88 0.36 -8.24
N GLU A 45 -13.14 -0.34 -7.36
CA GLU A 45 -13.19 -0.11 -5.93
C GLU A 45 -12.46 1.18 -5.53
N VAL A 46 -13.12 1.98 -4.67
CA VAL A 46 -12.47 3.12 -4.02
C VAL A 46 -11.60 2.61 -2.88
N ALA A 47 -10.33 3.00 -2.89
CA ALA A 47 -9.41 2.62 -1.81
C ALA A 47 -9.84 3.26 -0.48
N MET A 48 -10.19 2.43 0.50
CA MET A 48 -10.60 2.91 1.84
C MET A 48 -9.43 3.41 2.71
N ALA A 49 -8.19 3.16 2.27
CA ALA A 49 -6.97 3.50 2.97
C ALA A 49 -5.95 4.06 1.98
N ALA A 50 -5.07 4.94 2.46
CA ALA A 50 -3.88 5.33 1.72
C ALA A 50 -2.82 4.23 1.89
N VAL A 51 -2.59 3.48 0.81
CA VAL A 51 -1.65 2.38 0.76
C VAL A 51 -0.38 2.85 0.05
N SER A 52 0.74 2.68 0.74
CA SER A 52 2.07 3.06 0.26
C SER A 52 3.04 1.90 0.32
N VAL A 53 4.05 1.96 -0.52
CA VAL A 53 5.15 1.00 -0.55
C VAL A 53 6.40 1.67 0.00
N THR A 54 7.22 0.89 0.71
CA THR A 54 8.44 1.36 1.38
C THR A 54 9.50 0.27 1.40
N CYS A 55 10.78 0.64 1.51
CA CYS A 55 11.86 -0.29 1.82
C CYS A 55 12.01 -0.57 3.33
N ARG A 56 11.31 0.19 4.18
CA ARG A 56 11.35 0.00 5.63
C ARG A 56 10.38 -1.08 6.08
N THR A 57 10.37 -1.40 7.37
CA THR A 57 9.42 -2.34 7.97
C THR A 57 7.97 -1.93 7.71
N THR A 58 7.13 -2.91 7.36
CA THR A 58 5.68 -2.80 7.19
C THR A 58 5.06 -2.19 8.44
N ARG A 59 4.18 -1.18 8.26
CA ARG A 59 3.50 -0.49 9.36
C ARG A 59 2.07 -0.15 8.98
N ARG A 60 1.24 0.01 10.02
CA ARG A 60 -0.14 0.49 9.91
C ARG A 60 -0.30 1.66 10.87
N PHE A 61 -0.86 2.75 10.38
CA PHE A 61 -1.22 3.90 11.20
C PHE A 61 -2.71 4.18 11.01
N GLN A 62 -3.40 4.37 12.13
CA GLN A 62 -4.80 4.76 12.15
C GLN A 62 -4.90 6.00 13.03
N ASN A 63 -5.37 7.09 12.47
CA ASN A 63 -5.50 8.37 13.16
C ASN A 63 -6.82 9.05 12.76
N ARG A 64 -7.02 10.28 13.24
CA ARG A 64 -8.20 11.09 12.89
C ARG A 64 -8.31 11.45 11.40
N HIS A 65 -7.21 11.39 10.66
CA HIS A 65 -7.15 11.71 9.22
C HIS A 65 -7.52 10.49 8.37
N GLY A 66 -7.25 9.26 8.84
CA GLY A 66 -7.65 8.06 8.11
C GLY A 66 -6.80 6.83 8.46
N LEU A 67 -6.85 5.86 7.55
CA LEU A 67 -6.07 4.62 7.62
C LEU A 67 -4.92 4.68 6.61
N PHE A 68 -3.70 4.52 7.12
CA PHE A 68 -2.46 4.52 6.34
C PHE A 68 -1.77 3.17 6.45
N LEU A 69 -1.55 2.51 5.32
CA LEU A 69 -0.96 1.17 5.24
C LEU A 69 0.36 1.24 4.48
N TYR A 70 1.43 0.70 5.07
CA TYR A 70 2.76 0.68 4.45
C TYR A 70 3.21 -0.76 4.28
N ARG A 71 3.49 -1.17 3.06
CA ARG A 71 4.00 -2.52 2.75
C ARG A 71 5.47 -2.48 2.38
N THR A 72 6.27 -3.34 3.02
CA THR A 72 7.68 -3.50 2.66
C THR A 72 7.83 -4.18 1.31
N MET A 73 8.62 -3.59 0.42
CA MET A 73 9.14 -4.25 -0.76
C MET A 73 10.66 -4.35 -0.70
N LYS A 74 11.21 -5.23 -1.55
CA LYS A 74 12.66 -5.33 -1.72
C LYS A 74 13.22 -4.05 -2.37
N PRO A 75 14.41 -3.56 -1.95
CA PRO A 75 14.99 -2.33 -2.51
C PRO A 75 15.16 -2.35 -4.03
N GLU A 76 15.43 -3.51 -4.63
CA GLU A 76 15.62 -3.64 -6.09
C GLU A 76 14.32 -3.39 -6.87
N ALA A 77 13.17 -3.48 -6.21
CA ALA A 77 11.86 -3.22 -6.79
C ALA A 77 11.34 -1.81 -6.46
N PHE A 78 12.07 -0.99 -5.68
CA PHE A 78 11.63 0.33 -5.22
C PHE A 78 11.95 1.44 -6.24
N CYS A 79 11.26 1.41 -7.38
CA CYS A 79 11.45 2.32 -8.52
C CYS A 79 10.14 2.53 -9.30
N GLY A 80 10.11 3.35 -10.35
CA GLY A 80 8.92 3.53 -11.20
C GLY A 80 7.80 4.37 -10.56
N TYR A 81 8.18 5.42 -9.85
CA TYR A 81 7.26 6.40 -9.28
C TYR A 81 7.72 7.80 -9.64
N HIS A 82 6.78 8.73 -9.75
CA HIS A 82 7.02 10.14 -10.07
C HIS A 82 6.44 11.04 -8.97
N ILE A 83 6.74 12.34 -9.07
CA ILE A 83 6.14 13.36 -8.21
C ILE A 83 4.95 13.95 -8.96
N GLU A 84 3.78 13.85 -8.36
CA GLU A 84 2.54 14.46 -8.83
C GLU A 84 2.20 15.63 -7.90
N ASN A 85 1.81 16.78 -8.45
CA ASN A 85 1.43 17.94 -7.66
C ASN A 85 -0.10 18.04 -7.56
N HIS A 86 -0.64 17.88 -6.35
CA HIS A 86 -2.07 18.06 -6.08
C HIS A 86 -2.26 19.34 -5.27
N ASN A 87 -2.80 20.41 -5.87
CA ASN A 87 -3.09 21.67 -5.18
C ASN A 87 -1.90 22.24 -4.38
N GLY A 88 -0.67 22.15 -4.92
CA GLY A 88 0.54 22.61 -4.24
C GLY A 88 1.20 21.59 -3.31
N TYR A 89 0.68 20.37 -3.23
CA TYR A 89 1.26 19.26 -2.46
C TYR A 89 1.97 18.27 -3.37
N ASP A 90 3.27 18.10 -3.18
CA ASP A 90 4.06 17.10 -3.91
C ASP A 90 3.85 15.70 -3.32
N ILE A 91 3.35 14.79 -4.15
CA ILE A 91 3.00 13.41 -3.82
C ILE A 91 3.85 12.48 -4.68
N PHE A 92 4.66 11.63 -4.04
CA PHE A 92 5.27 10.48 -4.69
C PHE A 92 4.18 9.44 -5.02
N MET A 93 3.91 9.26 -6.30
CA MET A 93 2.87 8.39 -6.85
C MET A 93 3.51 7.36 -7.79
N ALA A 94 3.12 6.09 -7.66
CA ALA A 94 3.53 5.04 -8.59
C ALA A 94 3.02 5.35 -10.01
N ASP A 95 3.80 5.03 -11.04
CA ASP A 95 3.28 5.00 -12.41
C ASP A 95 2.16 3.94 -12.52
N PRO A 96 1.20 4.07 -13.46
CA PRO A 96 0.13 3.08 -13.62
C PRO A 96 0.64 1.64 -13.78
N GLU A 97 1.69 1.44 -14.59
CA GLU A 97 2.31 0.14 -14.81
C GLU A 97 3.02 -0.37 -13.54
N LYS A 98 3.61 0.55 -12.78
CA LYS A 98 4.25 0.24 -11.52
C LYS A 98 3.23 -0.17 -10.45
N ALA A 99 2.12 0.55 -10.34
CA ALA A 99 1.04 0.25 -9.40
C ALA A 99 0.49 -1.17 -9.64
N LEU A 100 0.29 -1.54 -10.91
CA LEU A 100 -0.12 -2.89 -11.29
C LEU A 100 0.94 -3.94 -10.94
N THR A 101 2.21 -3.66 -11.26
CA THR A 101 3.33 -4.56 -10.97
C THR A 101 3.49 -4.79 -9.46
N ASP A 102 3.40 -3.74 -8.65
CA ASP A 102 3.45 -3.82 -7.20
C ASP A 102 2.31 -4.66 -6.64
N TYR A 103 1.09 -4.43 -7.15
CA TYR A 103 -0.07 -5.21 -6.75
C TYR A 103 0.14 -6.71 -7.01
N LEU A 104 0.57 -7.06 -8.23
CA LEU A 104 0.90 -8.43 -8.61
C LEU A 104 2.05 -9.02 -7.76
N TYR A 105 3.09 -8.23 -7.46
CA TYR A 105 4.20 -8.66 -6.60
C TYR A 105 3.71 -9.15 -5.22
N PHE A 106 2.82 -8.38 -4.57
CA PHE A 106 2.30 -8.77 -3.27
C PHE A 106 1.28 -9.92 -3.35
N HIS A 107 0.51 -10.02 -4.43
CA HIS A 107 -0.41 -11.13 -4.64
C HIS A 107 0.32 -12.46 -4.91
N ALA A 108 1.34 -12.45 -5.75
CA ALA A 108 2.15 -13.64 -6.05
C ALA A 108 2.84 -14.18 -4.79
N ARG A 109 3.32 -13.32 -3.90
CA ARG A 109 3.93 -13.72 -2.62
C ARG A 109 2.96 -14.39 -1.65
N ARG A 110 1.65 -14.12 -1.74
CA ARG A 110 0.63 -14.77 -0.90
C ARG A 110 0.25 -16.16 -1.41
N GLY A 111 0.45 -16.45 -2.70
CA GLY A 111 0.06 -17.71 -3.35
C GLY A 111 0.98 -18.92 -3.08
N GLY A 112 2.02 -18.78 -2.25
CA GLY A 112 2.91 -19.88 -1.87
C GLY A 112 2.29 -20.81 -0.83
N SER A 113 1.14 -21.41 -1.12
CA SER A 113 0.53 -22.43 -0.28
C SER A 113 1.14 -23.80 -0.59
N SER A 114 2.17 -24.17 0.16
CA SER A 114 2.75 -25.51 0.23
C SER A 114 1.82 -26.49 0.96
N THR A 115 0.56 -26.64 0.51
CA THR A 115 -0.42 -27.56 1.12
C THR A 115 -0.27 -29.00 0.60
N TRP A 116 0.45 -29.24 -0.49
CA TRP A 116 0.58 -30.57 -1.09
C TRP A 116 1.71 -31.43 -0.51
N THR A 117 2.68 -30.87 0.21
CA THR A 117 3.83 -31.63 0.72
C THR A 117 3.52 -32.48 1.96
N ASN A 118 2.49 -32.11 2.73
CA ASN A 118 2.12 -32.83 3.95
C ASN A 118 1.10 -33.97 3.75
N ILE A 119 0.40 -34.00 2.60
CA ILE A 119 -0.60 -35.04 2.32
C ILE A 119 0.06 -36.32 1.77
N VAL A 120 1.19 -36.20 1.06
CA VAL A 120 1.88 -37.35 0.46
C VAL A 120 2.67 -38.18 1.50
N TRP A 121 3.16 -37.56 2.58
CA TRP A 121 3.99 -38.24 3.59
C TRP A 121 3.21 -39.09 4.61
N ARG A 122 1.89 -38.90 4.77
CA ARG A 122 1.09 -39.63 5.77
C ARG A 122 0.59 -41.01 5.32
N GLY A 123 0.93 -41.44 4.10
CA GLY A 123 0.41 -42.67 3.48
C GLY A 123 1.40 -43.84 3.37
N LYS A 124 2.62 -43.76 3.93
CA LYS A 124 3.66 -44.80 3.76
C LYS A 124 4.27 -45.34 5.07
N GLU A 125 3.49 -45.42 6.15
CA GLU A 125 3.92 -46.10 7.39
C GLU A 125 2.87 -47.07 7.94
N SER A 126 2.37 -47.98 7.11
CA SER A 126 1.65 -49.17 7.60
C SER A 126 2.21 -50.43 6.97
N GLY A 127 3.39 -50.83 7.45
CA GLY A 127 4.04 -52.11 7.19
C GLY A 127 4.37 -52.82 8.50
N SER A 128 3.43 -53.66 8.94
CA SER A 128 3.53 -54.84 9.82
C SER A 128 4.83 -55.13 10.58
N TRP A 129 4.71 -55.23 11.92
CA TRP A 129 5.26 -56.34 12.73
C TRP A 129 4.36 -56.57 13.96
N THR A 130 3.53 -57.61 13.93
CA THR A 130 3.04 -58.27 15.17
C THR A 130 3.69 -59.64 15.20
N ASN A 131 4.67 -59.80 16.07
CA ASN A 131 5.24 -61.09 16.42
C ASN A 131 5.21 -61.17 17.93
N GLU A 132 4.24 -61.91 18.50
CA GLU A 132 4.31 -62.31 19.90
C GLU A 132 3.58 -63.63 20.11
N ARG A 133 4.40 -64.66 20.29
CA ARG A 133 4.30 -65.91 21.09
C ARG A 133 2.97 -66.66 21.15
#